data_AF-A0A538S1U9-F1
#
_entry.id   AF-A0A538S1U9-F1
#
_cell.length_a   1.000
_cell.length_b   1.000
_cell.length_c   1.000
_cell.angle_alpha   90.00
_cell.angle_beta   90.00
_cell.angle_gamma   90.00
#
_symmetry.space_group_name_H-M   'P 1'
#
loop_
_entity.id
_entity.type
_entity.pdbx_description
1 polymer ?
#
loop_
_entity_poly.entity_id
_entity_poly.type
_entity_poly.pdbx_seq_one_letter_code
_entity_poly.pdbx_strand_id
1 'polypeptide(L)'
;MSFVFPVLLGGLTLIGVPILLHLIMRQKPKHLFFPAFRFLLQRHRTNQRKLQLRHLLLLALRLLLVAGLCLALARPKLFSSRLNLSGERPIAAVLVFDTSFSMGYVSGGKDRLETARQRALELLAELPEGSRVAVLDTAEPGGEWLPTLSLARDRIGDLKLRPANSPVTTRLAEAYRLLADLDQETESGDDALPKFLYIFSDRTQDSWDQSRVKDLQQLRDRLATEAHAVLVDVGVDKPVDLALAAAEMPRQVVPTDDAAQLKVTVRSTGERVDTEVVCRIDGKAAEHKPI
;
A
#
# COMPACT_ATOMS: atom_id res chain seq x y z
N MET A 1 -3.31 1.36 -23.58
CA MET A 1 -1.97 1.62 -23.00
C MET A 1 -1.82 3.11 -22.78
N SER A 2 -2.24 3.62 -21.62
CA SER A 2 -1.99 5.02 -21.27
C SER A 2 -0.62 5.14 -20.60
N PHE A 3 0.19 6.09 -21.05
CA PHE A 3 1.50 6.39 -20.48
C PHE A 3 1.41 7.74 -19.78
N VAL A 4 2.00 7.87 -18.60
CA VAL A 4 1.98 9.12 -17.80
C VAL A 4 2.74 10.25 -18.52
N PHE A 5 3.76 9.90 -19.31
CA PHE A 5 4.54 10.86 -20.10
C PHE A 5 4.77 10.32 -21.52
N PRO A 6 3.84 10.50 -22.47
CA PRO A 6 4.01 10.03 -23.85
C PRO A 6 5.21 10.69 -24.55
N VAL A 7 5.64 11.88 -24.12
CA VAL A 7 6.83 12.57 -24.63
C VAL A 7 8.13 11.78 -24.35
N LEU A 8 8.17 10.99 -23.28
CA LEU A 8 9.33 10.14 -22.93
C LEU A 8 9.51 8.93 -23.87
N LEU A 9 8.49 8.55 -24.65
CA LEU A 9 8.65 7.62 -25.78
C LEU A 9 9.57 8.20 -26.86
N GLY A 10 9.72 9.52 -26.95
CA GLY A 10 10.73 10.17 -27.80
C GLY A 10 12.16 9.72 -27.45
N GLY A 11 12.40 9.26 -26.22
CA GLY A 11 13.66 8.64 -25.78
C GLY A 11 14.01 7.33 -26.52
N LEU A 12 13.05 6.69 -27.21
CA LEU A 12 13.37 5.59 -28.14
C LEU A 12 14.32 6.03 -29.27
N THR A 13 14.35 7.31 -29.62
CA THR A 13 15.31 7.80 -30.64
C THR A 13 16.77 7.64 -30.18
N LEU A 14 17.03 7.65 -28.87
CA LEU A 14 18.36 7.35 -28.30
C LEU A 14 18.79 5.88 -28.50
N ILE A 15 17.85 4.95 -28.71
CA ILE A 15 18.14 3.54 -29.06
C ILE A 15 18.83 3.46 -30.44
N GLY A 16 18.61 4.46 -31.31
CA GLY A 16 19.30 4.58 -32.59
C GLY A 16 20.79 4.92 -32.47
N VAL A 17 21.22 5.56 -31.38
CA VAL A 17 22.61 6.04 -31.22
C VAL A 17 23.62 4.88 -31.19
N PRO A 18 23.44 3.81 -30.38
CA PRO A 18 24.31 2.64 -30.42
C PRO A 18 24.34 1.94 -31.78
N ILE A 19 23.20 1.90 -32.49
CA ILE A 19 23.05 1.25 -33.79
C ILE A 19 23.82 2.04 -34.86
N LEU A 20 23.67 3.37 -34.88
CA LEU A 20 24.40 4.26 -35.78
C LEU A 20 25.91 4.16 -35.53
N LEU A 21 26.33 4.20 -34.26
CA LEU A 21 27.75 4.13 -33.89
C LEU A 21 28.34 2.76 -34.28
N HIS A 22 27.58 1.67 -34.16
CA HIS A 22 28.00 0.35 -34.63
C HIS A 22 28.16 0.29 -36.16
N LEU A 23 27.27 0.94 -36.92
CA LEU A 23 27.35 0.99 -38.38
C LEU A 23 28.56 1.82 -38.85
N ILE A 24 28.86 2.93 -38.14
CA ILE A 24 29.97 3.85 -38.44
C ILE A 24 31.33 3.23 -38.05
N MET A 25 31.40 2.45 -36.96
CA MET A 25 32.64 1.79 -36.52
C MET A 25 32.96 0.46 -37.24
N ARG A 26 32.25 0.10 -38.30
CA ARG A 26 32.64 -0.99 -39.21
C ARG A 26 33.87 -0.58 -40.03
N GLN A 27 35.02 -0.48 -39.37
CA GLN A 27 36.30 -0.33 -40.05
C GLN A 27 36.56 -1.58 -40.89
N LYS A 28 36.65 -1.39 -42.21
CA LYS A 28 37.06 -2.43 -43.14
C LYS A 28 38.47 -2.90 -42.75
N PRO A 29 38.70 -4.22 -42.57
CA PRO A 29 40.03 -4.73 -42.25
C PRO A 29 41.03 -4.29 -43.32
N LYS A 30 42.11 -3.61 -42.93
CA LYS A 30 43.19 -3.28 -43.86
C LYS A 30 43.91 -4.57 -44.24
N HIS A 31 43.93 -4.88 -45.54
CA HIS A 31 44.64 -6.03 -46.07
C HIS A 31 46.15 -5.77 -46.01
N LEU A 32 46.85 -6.47 -45.13
CA LEU A 32 48.31 -6.52 -45.11
C LEU A 32 48.75 -7.83 -45.76
N PHE A 33 49.52 -7.74 -46.85
CA PHE A 33 50.14 -8.88 -47.50
C PHE A 33 51.36 -9.31 -46.67
N PHE A 34 51.21 -10.35 -45.84
CA PHE A 34 52.31 -10.93 -45.07
C PHE A 34 52.56 -12.39 -45.52
N PRO A 35 53.75 -12.76 -46.07
CA PRO A 35 53.94 -14.03 -46.80
C PRO A 35 54.00 -15.33 -45.98
N ALA A 36 53.82 -15.33 -44.66
CA ALA A 36 54.14 -16.47 -43.78
C ALA A 36 52.94 -17.13 -43.04
N PHE A 37 51.69 -16.97 -43.51
CA PHE A 37 50.48 -17.32 -42.74
C PHE A 37 49.78 -18.65 -43.08
N ARG A 38 50.44 -19.59 -43.76
CA ARG A 38 49.76 -20.82 -44.26
C ARG A 38 49.35 -21.82 -43.16
N PHE A 39 49.83 -21.69 -41.92
CA PHE A 39 49.49 -22.58 -40.80
C PHE A 39 48.52 -21.99 -39.75
N LEU A 40 48.14 -20.71 -39.85
CA LEU A 40 47.27 -20.03 -38.86
C LEU A 40 45.80 -19.88 -39.29
N LEU A 41 45.47 -20.27 -40.53
CA LEU A 41 44.17 -19.99 -41.15
C LEU A 41 43.03 -20.89 -40.63
N GLN A 42 43.35 -22.09 -40.13
CA GLN A 42 42.33 -23.04 -39.67
C GLN A 42 41.76 -22.69 -38.29
N ARG A 43 42.50 -21.93 -37.47
CA ARG A 43 42.06 -21.47 -36.13
C ARG A 43 41.36 -20.11 -36.16
N HIS A 44 41.41 -19.38 -37.28
CA HIS A 44 40.78 -18.06 -37.43
C HIS A 44 39.26 -18.12 -37.69
N ARG A 45 38.75 -19.14 -38.39
CA ARG A 45 37.31 -19.25 -38.72
C ARG A 45 36.43 -19.48 -37.49
N THR A 46 36.89 -20.29 -36.52
CA THR A 46 36.16 -20.55 -35.27
C THR A 46 36.20 -19.35 -34.32
N ASN A 47 37.32 -18.63 -34.27
CA ASN A 47 37.45 -17.45 -33.41
C ASN A 47 36.65 -16.24 -33.95
N GLN A 48 36.55 -16.08 -35.27
CA GLN A 48 35.70 -15.04 -35.89
C GLN A 48 34.21 -15.21 -35.56
N ARG A 49 33.68 -16.45 -35.60
CA ARG A 49 32.28 -16.71 -35.23
C ARG A 49 31.99 -16.42 -33.75
N LYS A 50 32.91 -16.80 -32.85
CA LYS A 50 32.79 -16.49 -31.41
C LYS A 50 32.85 -14.98 -31.13
N LEU A 51 33.72 -14.25 -31.83
CA LEU A 51 33.77 -12.79 -31.71
C LEU A 51 32.47 -12.14 -32.21
N GLN A 52 31.95 -12.56 -33.36
CA GLN A 52 30.70 -12.03 -33.92
C GLN A 52 29.50 -12.27 -33.00
N LEU A 53 29.37 -13.47 -32.42
CA LEU A 53 28.32 -13.79 -31.46
C LEU A 53 28.45 -12.95 -30.19
N ARG A 54 29.67 -12.77 -29.67
CA ARG A 54 29.91 -11.93 -28.48
C ARG A 54 29.56 -10.46 -28.77
N HIS A 55 29.91 -9.95 -29.95
CA HIS A 55 29.55 -8.59 -30.35
C HIS A 55 28.03 -8.41 -30.51
N LEU A 56 27.33 -9.39 -31.08
CA LEU A 56 25.88 -9.35 -31.22
C LEU A 56 25.18 -9.40 -29.86
N LEU A 57 25.64 -10.26 -28.95
CA LEU A 57 25.12 -10.35 -27.59
C LEU A 57 25.38 -9.07 -26.77
N LEU A 58 26.58 -8.48 -26.88
CA LEU A 58 26.89 -7.21 -26.22
C LEU A 58 26.05 -6.05 -26.78
N LEU A 59 25.76 -6.06 -28.08
CA LEU A 59 24.86 -5.07 -28.69
C LEU A 59 23.43 -5.25 -28.18
N ALA A 60 22.91 -6.47 -28.15
CA ALA A 60 21.57 -6.78 -27.67
C ALA A 60 21.40 -6.39 -26.19
N LEU A 61 22.38 -6.70 -25.33
CA LEU A 61 22.35 -6.31 -23.92
C LEU A 61 22.32 -4.78 -23.75
N ARG A 62 23.08 -4.05 -24.56
CA ARG A 62 23.13 -2.58 -24.51
C ARG A 62 21.78 -1.96 -24.89
N LEU A 63 21.11 -2.53 -25.90
CA LEU A 63 19.77 -2.11 -26.32
C LEU A 63 18.73 -2.45 -25.24
N LEU A 64 18.81 -3.64 -24.63
CA LEU A 64 17.92 -4.04 -23.54
C LEU A 64 18.07 -3.16 -22.30
N LEU A 65 19.28 -2.73 -21.97
CA LEU A 65 19.52 -1.84 -20.83
C LEU A 65 18.88 -0.46 -21.05
N VAL A 66 19.05 0.13 -22.24
CA VAL A 66 18.43 1.42 -22.57
C VAL A 66 16.90 1.29 -22.64
N ALA A 67 16.38 0.24 -23.29
CA ALA A 67 14.95 -0.02 -23.35
C ALA A 67 14.34 -0.24 -21.95
N GLY A 68 15.04 -1.00 -21.09
CA GLY A 68 14.66 -1.22 -19.70
C GLY A 68 14.65 0.06 -18.87
N LEU A 69 15.63 0.95 -19.06
CA LEU A 69 15.66 2.26 -18.39
C LEU A 69 14.52 3.17 -18.87
N CYS A 70 14.24 3.21 -20.17
CA CYS A 70 13.09 3.92 -20.72
C CYS A 70 11.78 3.37 -20.17
N LEU A 71 11.62 2.04 -20.08
CA LEU A 71 10.45 1.41 -19.46
C LEU A 71 10.35 1.73 -17.96
N ALA A 72 11.45 1.67 -17.22
CA ALA A 72 11.46 2.01 -15.79
C ALA A 72 11.04 3.47 -15.54
N LEU A 73 11.51 4.40 -16.37
CA LEU A 73 11.13 5.82 -16.32
C LEU A 73 9.70 6.05 -16.81
N ALA A 74 9.25 5.32 -17.83
CA ALA A 74 7.88 5.42 -18.35
C ALA A 74 6.83 4.81 -17.40
N ARG A 75 7.24 4.03 -16.38
CA ARG A 75 6.38 3.32 -15.42
C ARG A 75 5.14 2.72 -16.11
N PRO A 76 5.29 1.76 -17.03
CA PRO A 76 4.16 1.16 -17.70
C PRO A 76 3.31 0.43 -16.66
N LYS A 77 2.02 0.78 -16.59
CA LYS A 77 1.03 0.10 -15.75
C LYS A 77 0.75 -1.29 -16.34
N LEU A 78 1.68 -2.24 -16.20
CA LEU A 78 1.55 -3.59 -16.75
C LEU A 78 0.78 -4.55 -15.82
N PHE A 79 0.60 -4.18 -14.55
CA PHE A 79 -0.20 -4.95 -13.59
C PHE A 79 -1.69 -4.57 -13.56
N SER A 80 -2.12 -3.58 -14.33
CA SER A 80 -3.53 -3.19 -14.42
C SER A 80 -4.31 -3.97 -15.49
N SER A 81 -3.81 -5.10 -15.99
CA SER A 81 -4.54 -5.88 -17.02
C SER A 81 -5.50 -6.93 -16.46
N ARG A 82 -5.49 -7.19 -15.15
CA ARG A 82 -6.56 -7.94 -14.45
C ARG A 82 -7.62 -7.03 -13.81
N LEU A 83 -7.34 -5.74 -13.76
CA LEU A 83 -8.23 -4.71 -13.26
C LEU A 83 -8.60 -3.85 -14.47
N ASN A 84 -9.76 -4.08 -15.08
CA ASN A 84 -10.37 -3.17 -16.05
C ASN A 84 -10.72 -1.82 -15.38
N LEU A 85 -9.72 -1.14 -14.81
CA LEU A 85 -9.73 0.22 -14.29
C LEU A 85 -9.35 1.22 -15.40
N SER A 86 -9.53 0.83 -16.67
CA SER A 86 -9.53 1.78 -17.78
C SER A 86 -10.90 2.44 -17.84
N GLY A 87 -11.08 3.40 -16.90
CA GLY A 87 -12.08 4.47 -16.82
C GLY A 87 -13.40 4.29 -17.54
N GLU A 88 -14.45 3.98 -16.75
CA GLU A 88 -15.85 4.46 -16.86
C GLU A 88 -16.82 3.55 -16.08
N ARG A 89 -16.43 2.31 -15.77
CA ARG A 89 -17.30 1.40 -15.00
C ARG A 89 -17.35 1.80 -13.53
N PRO A 90 -18.55 2.01 -12.95
CA PRO A 90 -18.72 2.20 -11.51
C PRO A 90 -18.14 1.03 -10.71
N ILE A 91 -17.69 1.30 -9.48
CA ILE A 91 -17.17 0.27 -8.57
C ILE A 91 -17.91 0.29 -7.23
N ALA A 92 -17.76 -0.79 -6.47
CA ALA A 92 -18.17 -0.86 -5.07
C ALA A 92 -16.93 -0.79 -4.18
N ALA A 93 -16.77 0.31 -3.42
CA ALA A 93 -15.62 0.53 -2.56
C ALA A 93 -16.04 0.63 -1.09
N VAL A 94 -15.45 -0.22 -0.23
CA VAL A 94 -15.57 -0.10 1.22
C VAL A 94 -14.25 0.43 1.77
N LEU A 95 -14.30 1.55 2.49
CA LEU A 95 -13.15 2.17 3.13
C LEU A 95 -13.24 1.92 4.63
N VAL A 96 -12.27 1.21 5.19
CA VAL A 96 -12.18 0.88 6.62
C VAL A 96 -11.05 1.68 7.24
N PHE A 97 -11.38 2.50 8.23
CA PHE A 97 -10.42 3.34 8.94
C PHE A 97 -10.16 2.81 10.34
N ASP A 98 -8.88 2.70 10.67
CA ASP A 98 -8.45 2.61 12.07
C ASP A 98 -8.59 3.99 12.71
N THR A 99 -9.36 4.10 13.80
CA THR A 99 -9.52 5.31 14.61
C THR A 99 -8.96 5.15 16.03
N SER A 100 -8.09 4.14 16.23
CA SER A 100 -7.38 3.94 17.49
C SER A 100 -6.38 5.05 17.78
N PHE A 101 -5.97 5.19 19.05
CA PHE A 101 -5.06 6.26 19.46
C PHE A 101 -3.67 6.19 18.80
N SER A 102 -3.23 5.03 18.32
CA SER A 102 -1.96 4.92 17.57
C SER A 102 -1.98 5.72 16.27
N MET A 103 -3.18 5.92 15.70
CA MET A 103 -3.39 6.78 14.52
C MET A 103 -3.21 8.27 14.83
N GLY A 104 -3.14 8.65 16.11
CA GLY A 104 -2.80 10.00 16.57
C GLY A 104 -1.31 10.31 16.58
N TYR A 105 -0.45 9.32 16.28
CA TYR A 105 0.99 9.55 16.19
C TYR A 105 1.32 10.61 15.14
N VAL A 106 2.08 11.63 15.52
CA VAL A 106 2.45 12.74 14.62
C VAL A 106 3.79 12.47 13.97
N SER A 107 3.83 12.52 12.64
CA SER A 107 5.07 12.45 11.86
C SER A 107 5.03 13.47 10.73
N GLY A 108 6.11 14.25 10.57
CA GLY A 108 6.17 15.27 9.52
C GLY A 108 5.11 16.37 9.65
N GLY A 109 4.63 16.63 10.87
CA GLY A 109 3.64 17.69 11.17
C GLY A 109 2.19 17.30 10.96
N LYS A 110 1.89 16.05 10.61
CA LYS A 110 0.52 15.51 10.49
C LYS A 110 0.37 14.25 11.32
N ASP A 111 -0.83 14.01 11.84
CA ASP A 111 -1.15 12.71 12.44
C ASP A 111 -1.45 11.66 11.35
N ARG A 112 -1.37 10.37 11.72
CA ARG A 112 -1.58 9.26 10.78
C ARG A 112 -3.03 9.23 10.28
N LEU A 113 -4.00 9.61 11.11
CA LEU A 113 -5.41 9.68 10.72
C LEU A 113 -5.67 10.79 9.69
N GLU A 114 -5.03 11.95 9.82
CA GLU A 114 -5.07 13.04 8.84
C GLU A 114 -4.47 12.59 7.52
N THR A 115 -3.35 11.87 7.57
CA THR A 115 -2.75 11.25 6.38
C THR A 115 -3.71 10.25 5.74
N ALA A 116 -4.36 9.39 6.54
CA ALA A 116 -5.37 8.45 6.06
C ALA A 116 -6.57 9.15 5.39
N ARG A 117 -7.14 10.18 6.03
CA ARG A 117 -8.22 11.00 5.46
C ARG A 117 -7.80 11.61 4.13
N GLN A 118 -6.61 12.21 4.06
CA GLN A 118 -6.10 12.82 2.83
C GLN A 118 -5.97 11.79 1.70
N ARG A 119 -5.39 10.62 1.97
CA ARG A 119 -5.28 9.52 0.99
C ARG A 119 -6.64 9.01 0.53
N ALA A 120 -7.59 8.90 1.44
CA ALA A 120 -8.94 8.48 1.10
C ALA A 120 -9.68 9.50 0.23
N LEU A 121 -9.52 10.79 0.50
CA LEU A 121 -10.09 11.86 -0.32
C LEU A 121 -9.47 11.90 -1.72
N GLU A 122 -8.16 11.67 -1.83
CA GLU A 122 -7.47 11.47 -3.13
C GLU A 122 -8.08 10.28 -3.89
N LEU A 123 -8.30 9.15 -3.23
CA LEU A 123 -8.94 7.97 -3.83
C LEU A 123 -10.39 8.26 -4.27
N LEU A 124 -11.19 8.93 -3.43
CA LEU A 124 -12.56 9.30 -3.77
C LEU A 124 -12.66 10.26 -4.96
N ALA A 125 -11.63 11.07 -5.20
CA ALA A 125 -11.59 11.98 -6.36
C ALA A 125 -11.30 11.23 -7.68
N GLU A 126 -10.68 10.07 -7.62
CA GLU A 126 -10.37 9.23 -8.79
C GLU A 126 -11.47 8.20 -9.11
N LEU A 127 -12.49 8.06 -8.25
CA LEU A 127 -13.57 7.11 -8.47
C LEU A 127 -14.46 7.49 -9.65
N PRO A 128 -14.87 6.53 -10.49
CA PRO A 128 -15.87 6.76 -11.54
C PRO A 128 -17.21 7.24 -10.97
N GLU A 129 -17.94 8.05 -11.75
CA GLU A 129 -19.31 8.43 -11.41
C GLU A 129 -20.20 7.18 -11.25
N GLY A 130 -21.18 7.25 -10.35
CA GLY A 130 -22.06 6.12 -10.03
C GLY A 130 -21.44 5.05 -9.12
N SER A 131 -20.18 5.18 -8.70
CA SER A 131 -19.56 4.25 -7.76
C SER A 131 -20.26 4.28 -6.39
N ARG A 132 -20.46 3.10 -5.80
CA ARG A 132 -21.02 2.93 -4.45
C ARG A 132 -19.88 2.93 -3.44
N VAL A 133 -20.03 3.70 -2.36
CA VAL A 133 -19.00 3.85 -1.34
C VAL A 133 -19.60 3.62 0.05
N ALA A 134 -18.92 2.82 0.87
CA ALA A 134 -19.20 2.71 2.30
C ALA A 134 -17.96 3.13 3.10
N VAL A 135 -18.15 3.82 4.21
CA VAL A 135 -17.06 4.28 5.09
C VAL A 135 -17.30 3.73 6.49
N LEU A 136 -16.37 2.90 6.96
CA LEU A 136 -16.41 2.24 8.27
C LEU A 136 -15.23 2.71 9.12
N ASP A 137 -15.42 2.76 10.44
CA ASP A 137 -14.35 3.03 11.39
C ASP A 137 -14.30 1.98 12.52
N THR A 138 -13.17 1.88 13.22
CA THR A 138 -13.00 0.86 14.26
C THR A 138 -13.80 1.13 15.53
N ALA A 139 -14.32 2.34 15.73
CA ALA A 139 -15.02 2.72 16.94
C ALA A 139 -16.54 2.49 16.88
N GLU A 140 -17.18 2.83 15.76
CA GLU A 140 -18.62 2.66 15.59
C GLU A 140 -18.96 1.30 14.96
N PRO A 141 -19.88 0.52 15.54
CA PRO A 141 -20.45 -0.63 14.86
C PRO A 141 -21.44 -0.19 13.78
N GLY A 142 -21.54 -0.98 12.71
CA GLY A 142 -22.41 -0.66 11.60
C GLY A 142 -21.64 -0.19 10.37
N GLY A 143 -22.38 -0.14 9.27
CA GLY A 143 -21.88 0.34 7.99
C GLY A 143 -23.03 0.36 6.98
N GLU A 144 -23.07 1.40 6.16
CA GLU A 144 -24.06 1.51 5.11
C GLU A 144 -23.44 2.05 3.83
N TRP A 145 -24.05 1.69 2.70
CA TRP A 145 -23.72 2.30 1.42
C TRP A 145 -24.20 3.74 1.41
N LEU A 146 -23.27 4.67 1.26
CA LEU A 146 -23.57 6.09 1.20
C LEU A 146 -24.16 6.43 -0.17
N PRO A 147 -25.24 7.22 -0.24
CA PRO A 147 -25.94 7.47 -1.50
C PRO A 147 -25.20 8.42 -2.43
N THR A 148 -24.21 9.17 -1.92
CA THR A 148 -23.41 10.11 -2.72
C THR A 148 -21.95 10.12 -2.28
N LEU A 149 -21.06 10.40 -3.23
CA LEU A 149 -19.63 10.59 -2.95
C LEU A 149 -19.37 11.80 -2.03
N SER A 150 -20.23 12.82 -2.04
CA SER A 150 -20.14 13.96 -1.12
C SER A 150 -20.31 13.53 0.34
N LEU A 151 -21.32 12.70 0.65
CA LEU A 151 -21.50 12.18 2.00
C LEU A 151 -20.33 11.30 2.44
N ALA A 152 -19.72 10.56 1.51
CA ALA A 152 -18.49 9.82 1.80
C ALA A 152 -17.33 10.76 2.16
N ARG A 153 -17.17 11.88 1.46
CA ARG A 153 -16.16 12.90 1.80
C ARG A 153 -16.41 13.51 3.17
N ASP A 154 -17.66 13.87 3.48
CA ASP A 154 -18.04 14.45 4.76
C ASP A 154 -17.79 13.45 5.91
N ARG A 155 -18.22 12.19 5.76
CA ARG A 155 -17.98 11.12 6.74
C ARG A 155 -16.49 10.89 7.00
N ILE A 156 -15.65 10.92 5.95
CA ILE A 156 -14.19 10.84 6.10
C ILE A 156 -13.64 12.05 6.84
N GLY A 157 -14.11 13.26 6.51
CA GLY A 157 -13.70 14.50 7.17
C GLY A 157 -14.01 14.50 8.67
N ASP A 158 -15.12 13.88 9.07
CA ASP A 158 -15.58 13.79 10.46
C ASP A 158 -14.90 12.69 11.29
N LEU A 159 -14.05 11.86 10.68
CA LEU A 159 -13.31 10.81 11.41
C LEU A 159 -12.37 11.42 12.45
N LYS A 160 -12.51 10.95 13.70
CA LYS A 160 -11.74 11.39 14.86
C LYS A 160 -11.24 10.17 15.63
N LEU A 161 -10.11 10.35 16.32
CA LEU A 161 -9.58 9.36 17.25
C LEU A 161 -10.60 9.08 18.34
N ARG A 162 -10.83 7.81 18.65
CA ARG A 162 -11.73 7.40 19.73
C ARG A 162 -11.00 6.49 20.73
N PRO A 163 -11.39 6.49 22.01
CA PRO A 163 -10.78 5.63 23.01
C PRO A 163 -11.24 4.17 22.91
N ALA A 164 -12.53 3.94 22.64
CA ALA A 164 -13.09 2.63 22.47
C ALA A 164 -13.04 2.25 20.98
N ASN A 165 -12.21 1.26 20.64
CA ASN A 165 -12.13 0.71 19.28
C ASN A 165 -12.14 -0.81 19.34
N SER A 166 -12.66 -1.41 18.29
CA SER A 166 -12.48 -2.83 18.00
C SER A 166 -11.28 -3.03 17.08
N PRO A 167 -10.66 -4.22 17.06
CA PRO A 167 -9.63 -4.55 16.05
C PRO A 167 -10.14 -4.28 14.63
N VAL A 168 -9.27 -3.82 13.74
CA VAL A 168 -9.58 -3.58 12.31
C VAL A 168 -10.17 -4.84 11.68
N THR A 169 -9.67 -6.03 12.05
CA THR A 169 -10.21 -7.30 11.58
C THR A 169 -11.72 -7.43 11.84
N THR A 170 -12.23 -6.93 12.97
CA THR A 170 -13.68 -6.88 13.30
C THR A 170 -14.45 -6.12 12.22
N ARG A 171 -13.94 -4.96 11.81
CA ARG A 171 -14.55 -4.16 10.75
C ARG A 171 -14.40 -4.76 9.36
N LEU A 172 -13.32 -5.49 9.09
CA LEU A 172 -13.18 -6.21 7.82
C LEU A 172 -14.30 -7.25 7.62
N ALA A 173 -14.77 -7.88 8.69
CA ALA A 173 -15.85 -8.85 8.57
C ALA A 173 -17.18 -8.19 8.20
N GLU A 174 -17.45 -7.01 8.74
CA GLU A 174 -18.61 -6.18 8.39
C GLU A 174 -18.49 -5.65 6.95
N ALA A 175 -17.30 -5.22 6.53
CA ALA A 175 -17.03 -4.85 5.14
C ALA A 175 -17.33 -5.99 4.16
N TYR A 176 -16.89 -7.22 4.47
CA TYR A 176 -17.20 -8.37 3.62
C TYR A 176 -18.70 -8.70 3.60
N ARG A 177 -19.43 -8.50 4.70
CA ARG A 177 -20.90 -8.68 4.72
C ARG A 177 -21.59 -7.66 3.83
N LEU A 178 -21.23 -6.37 3.92
CA LEU A 178 -21.77 -5.33 3.04
C LEU A 178 -21.52 -5.62 1.55
N LEU A 179 -20.34 -6.13 1.22
CA LEU A 179 -20.00 -6.53 -0.14
C LEU A 179 -20.75 -7.78 -0.62
N ALA A 180 -21.15 -8.66 0.29
CA ALA A 180 -21.95 -9.84 0.00
C ALA A 180 -23.44 -9.49 -0.14
N ASP A 181 -23.95 -8.57 0.69
CA ASP A 181 -25.33 -8.08 0.59
C ASP A 181 -25.54 -7.37 -0.76
N LEU A 182 -24.53 -6.61 -1.22
CA LEU A 182 -24.55 -6.00 -2.55
C LEU A 182 -24.63 -7.02 -3.70
N ASP A 183 -24.06 -8.22 -3.54
CA ASP A 183 -24.20 -9.28 -4.55
C ASP A 183 -25.63 -9.79 -4.63
N GLN A 184 -26.36 -9.80 -3.51
CA GLN A 184 -27.75 -10.26 -3.50
C GLN A 184 -28.68 -9.23 -4.14
N GLU A 185 -28.36 -7.94 -4.02
CA GLU A 185 -29.11 -6.85 -4.68
C GLU A 185 -28.89 -6.81 -6.20
N THR A 186 -27.73 -7.25 -6.68
CA THR A 186 -27.37 -7.15 -8.10
C THR A 186 -27.70 -8.46 -8.81
N GLU A 187 -28.75 -8.48 -9.65
CA GLU A 187 -29.13 -9.69 -10.40
C GLU A 187 -27.99 -10.20 -11.30
N SER A 188 -27.82 -11.53 -11.29
CA SER A 188 -26.71 -12.31 -11.84
C SER A 188 -26.19 -11.87 -13.23
N GLY A 189 -24.86 -11.78 -13.33
CA GLY A 189 -24.12 -12.23 -14.53
C GLY A 189 -23.09 -11.26 -15.08
N ASP A 190 -23.51 -10.06 -15.45
CA ASP A 190 -22.66 -9.15 -16.24
C ASP A 190 -22.50 -7.74 -15.64
N ASP A 191 -23.39 -7.33 -14.72
CA ASP A 191 -23.38 -5.99 -14.13
C ASP A 191 -22.76 -5.91 -12.72
N ALA A 192 -22.14 -7.00 -12.27
CA ALA A 192 -21.47 -7.03 -10.97
C ALA A 192 -20.36 -5.98 -10.88
N LEU A 193 -20.51 -5.04 -9.94
CA LEU A 193 -19.54 -3.98 -9.72
C LEU A 193 -18.20 -4.57 -9.25
N PRO A 194 -17.06 -4.17 -9.83
CA PRO A 194 -15.76 -4.50 -9.27
C PRO A 194 -15.69 -4.03 -7.80
N LYS A 195 -15.21 -4.91 -6.92
CA LYS A 195 -15.19 -4.68 -5.47
C LYS A 195 -13.80 -4.33 -4.98
N PHE A 196 -13.72 -3.27 -4.18
CA PHE A 196 -12.50 -2.83 -3.54
C PHE A 196 -12.72 -2.66 -2.04
N LEU A 197 -11.74 -3.12 -1.27
CA LEU A 197 -11.69 -2.97 0.18
C LEU A 197 -10.42 -2.20 0.53
N TYR A 198 -10.55 -0.92 0.85
CA TYR A 198 -9.44 -0.09 1.27
C TYR A 198 -9.36 -0.08 2.79
N ILE A 199 -8.17 -0.32 3.33
CA ILE A 199 -7.93 -0.42 4.77
C ILE A 199 -6.88 0.63 5.12
N PHE A 200 -7.22 1.59 5.98
CA PHE A 200 -6.32 2.65 6.41
C PHE A 200 -5.92 2.39 7.86
N SER A 201 -4.66 1.97 8.07
CA SER A 201 -4.14 1.62 9.39
C SER A 201 -2.63 1.81 9.43
N ASP A 202 -2.11 2.01 10.63
CA ASP A 202 -0.68 2.07 10.94
C ASP A 202 -0.07 0.71 11.28
N ARG A 203 -0.85 -0.37 11.11
CA ARG A 203 -0.44 -1.77 11.26
C ARG A 203 0.00 -2.13 12.68
N THR A 204 -0.48 -1.42 13.70
CA THR A 204 -0.22 -1.80 15.09
C THR A 204 -0.79 -3.17 15.43
N GLN A 205 -0.05 -3.96 16.21
CA GLN A 205 -0.40 -5.35 16.51
C GLN A 205 -1.82 -5.51 17.09
N ASP A 206 -2.25 -4.60 17.96
CA ASP A 206 -3.55 -4.65 18.63
C ASP A 206 -4.73 -4.46 17.66
N SER A 207 -4.48 -3.87 16.49
CA SER A 207 -5.49 -3.71 15.44
C SER A 207 -5.79 -5.03 14.70
N TRP A 208 -4.99 -6.10 14.90
CA TRP A 208 -5.06 -7.33 14.12
C TRP A 208 -5.26 -8.59 14.99
N ASP A 209 -6.51 -9.04 15.08
CA ASP A 209 -6.83 -10.32 15.72
C ASP A 209 -6.64 -11.51 14.76
N GLN A 210 -5.60 -12.31 15.01
CA GLN A 210 -5.26 -13.49 14.21
C GLN A 210 -6.28 -14.63 14.32
N SER A 211 -7.05 -14.70 15.41
CA SER A 211 -8.05 -15.76 15.59
C SER A 211 -9.16 -15.71 14.53
N ARG A 212 -9.38 -14.52 13.95
CA ARG A 212 -10.44 -14.25 12.98
C ARG A 212 -10.06 -14.47 11.53
N VAL A 213 -8.81 -14.85 11.25
CA VAL A 213 -8.32 -15.05 9.87
C VAL A 213 -9.17 -16.05 9.10
N LYS A 214 -9.57 -17.17 9.73
CA LYS A 214 -10.41 -18.19 9.09
C LYS A 214 -11.82 -17.68 8.77
N ASP A 215 -12.42 -16.93 9.69
CA ASP A 215 -13.75 -16.31 9.49
C ASP A 215 -13.70 -15.30 8.33
N LEU A 216 -12.68 -14.43 8.29
CA LEU A 216 -12.49 -13.47 7.21
C LEU A 216 -12.26 -14.14 5.85
N GLN A 217 -11.51 -15.25 5.80
CA GLN A 217 -11.34 -16.04 4.58
C GLN A 217 -12.67 -16.61 4.10
N GLN A 218 -13.46 -17.20 5.01
CA GLN A 218 -14.79 -17.72 4.66
C GLN A 218 -15.74 -16.61 4.17
N LEU A 219 -15.71 -15.42 4.77
CA LEU A 219 -16.53 -14.30 4.33
C LEU A 219 -16.10 -13.78 2.95
N ARG A 220 -14.80 -13.67 2.70
CA ARG A 220 -14.25 -13.30 1.39
C ARG A 220 -14.65 -14.31 0.31
N ASP A 221 -14.56 -15.60 0.60
CA ASP A 221 -14.81 -16.68 -0.36
C ASP A 221 -16.31 -16.84 -0.70
N ARG A 222 -17.21 -16.19 0.05
CA ARG A 222 -18.65 -16.12 -0.25
C ARG A 222 -19.03 -15.07 -1.27
N LEU A 223 -18.13 -14.13 -1.56
CA LEU A 223 -18.40 -13.05 -2.52
C LEU A 223 -18.56 -13.64 -3.94
N ALA A 224 -19.55 -13.16 -4.69
CA ALA A 224 -19.77 -13.58 -6.07
C ALA A 224 -18.58 -13.20 -6.98
N THR A 225 -17.97 -12.04 -6.73
CA THR A 225 -16.75 -11.57 -7.38
C THR A 225 -15.65 -11.29 -6.36
N GLU A 226 -14.40 -11.57 -6.74
CA GLU A 226 -13.23 -11.30 -5.90
C GLU A 226 -13.15 -9.81 -5.49
N ALA A 227 -13.02 -9.55 -4.19
CA ALA A 227 -12.76 -8.22 -3.66
C ALA A 227 -11.26 -7.94 -3.61
N HIS A 228 -10.84 -6.85 -4.23
CA HIS A 228 -9.46 -6.39 -4.20
C HIS A 228 -9.20 -5.62 -2.91
N ALA A 229 -8.51 -6.24 -1.96
CA ALA A 229 -8.14 -5.60 -0.71
C ALA A 229 -6.81 -4.83 -0.85
N VAL A 230 -6.80 -3.57 -0.42
CA VAL A 230 -5.63 -2.68 -0.43
C VAL A 230 -5.43 -2.11 0.97
N LEU A 231 -4.26 -2.38 1.55
CA LEU A 231 -3.83 -1.76 2.79
C LEU A 231 -3.07 -0.47 2.47
N VAL A 232 -3.65 0.66 2.88
CA VAL A 232 -3.01 1.98 2.89
C VAL A 232 -2.29 2.13 4.23
N ASP A 233 -1.00 1.82 4.19
CA ASP A 233 -0.12 1.92 5.36
C ASP A 233 0.21 3.38 5.66
N VAL A 234 -0.20 3.85 6.84
CA VAL A 234 0.16 5.17 7.39
C VAL A 234 1.13 5.07 8.57
N GLY A 235 1.67 3.89 8.81
CA GLY A 235 2.70 3.64 9.81
C GLY A 235 4.03 4.28 9.44
N VAL A 236 4.93 4.32 10.41
CA VAL A 236 6.33 4.72 10.21
C VAL A 236 7.22 3.58 10.64
N ASP A 237 8.31 3.33 9.90
CA ASP A 237 9.18 2.16 10.15
C ASP A 237 9.93 2.23 11.49
N LYS A 238 10.23 3.45 11.96
CA LYS A 238 10.99 3.69 13.19
C LYS A 238 10.29 4.75 14.04
N PRO A 239 9.16 4.41 14.69
CA PRO A 239 8.49 5.34 15.58
C PRO A 239 9.34 5.56 16.82
N VAL A 240 9.34 6.79 17.31
CA VAL A 240 9.78 7.12 18.68
C VAL A 240 8.52 7.47 19.44
N ASP A 241 8.07 6.54 20.28
CA ASP A 241 6.75 6.61 20.90
C ASP A 241 6.77 6.11 22.34
N LEU A 242 5.89 6.66 23.16
CA LEU A 242 5.70 6.27 24.54
C LEU A 242 4.20 6.06 24.78
N ALA A 243 3.83 4.81 25.04
CA ALA A 243 2.44 4.40 25.15
C ALA A 243 2.13 3.77 26.51
N LEU A 244 0.89 3.98 26.97
CA LEU A 244 0.30 3.18 28.04
C LEU A 244 -0.14 1.84 27.43
N ALA A 245 0.68 0.80 27.60
CA ALA A 245 0.47 -0.51 26.98
C ALA A 245 -0.62 -1.34 27.67
N ALA A 246 -0.83 -1.13 28.98
CA ALA A 246 -1.89 -1.79 29.73
C ALA A 246 -2.27 -0.96 30.96
N ALA A 247 -3.54 -1.01 31.36
CA ALA A 247 -4.02 -0.51 32.63
C ALA A 247 -4.93 -1.56 33.25
N GLU A 248 -4.49 -2.14 34.36
CA GLU A 248 -5.17 -3.23 35.04
C GLU A 248 -5.53 -2.80 36.46
N MET A 249 -6.76 -3.09 36.88
CA MET A 249 -7.19 -2.91 38.27
C MET A 249 -7.40 -4.29 38.88
N PRO A 250 -6.43 -4.82 39.66
CA PRO A 250 -6.46 -6.20 40.16
C PRO A 250 -7.71 -6.54 40.99
N ARG A 251 -8.30 -5.53 41.65
CA ARG A 251 -9.57 -5.62 42.37
C ARG A 251 -10.56 -4.62 41.78
N GLN A 252 -11.57 -5.08 41.06
CA GLN A 252 -12.61 -4.23 40.49
C GLN A 252 -13.63 -3.73 41.54
N VAL A 253 -13.74 -4.43 42.66
CA VAL A 253 -14.57 -4.04 43.81
C VAL A 253 -13.64 -3.72 44.97
N VAL A 254 -13.63 -2.46 45.39
CA VAL A 254 -12.79 -1.95 46.47
C VAL A 254 -13.71 -1.44 47.58
N PRO A 255 -13.61 -1.96 48.82
CA PRO A 255 -14.33 -1.41 49.97
C PRO A 255 -13.99 0.07 50.18
N THR A 256 -14.91 0.84 50.77
CA THR A 256 -14.77 2.29 50.96
C THR A 256 -13.50 2.70 51.70
N ASP A 257 -12.97 1.84 52.58
CA ASP A 257 -11.78 2.11 53.40
C ASP A 257 -10.50 1.43 52.89
N ASP A 258 -10.53 0.79 51.72
CA ASP A 258 -9.38 0.07 51.16
C ASP A 258 -8.77 0.83 49.97
N ALA A 259 -7.46 0.70 49.77
CA ALA A 259 -6.77 1.41 48.69
C ALA A 259 -7.01 0.74 47.33
N ALA A 260 -7.53 1.49 46.35
CA ALA A 260 -7.61 1.03 44.97
C ALA A 260 -6.21 1.01 44.34
N GLN A 261 -5.83 -0.12 43.75
CA GLN A 261 -4.56 -0.26 43.04
C GLN A 261 -4.82 -0.32 41.53
N LEU A 262 -4.19 0.60 40.79
CA LEU A 262 -4.17 0.60 39.34
C LEU A 262 -2.74 0.31 38.88
N LYS A 263 -2.55 -0.81 38.18
CA LYS A 263 -1.28 -1.19 37.58
C LYS A 263 -1.27 -0.73 36.13
N VAL A 264 -0.42 0.25 35.83
CA VAL A 264 -0.22 0.76 34.47
C VAL A 264 1.13 0.29 33.94
N THR A 265 1.14 -0.28 32.75
CA THR A 265 2.36 -0.65 32.02
C THR A 265 2.66 0.39 30.98
N VAL A 266 3.85 0.99 31.04
CA VAL A 266 4.32 1.95 30.05
C VAL A 266 5.32 1.26 29.14
N ARG A 267 5.23 1.50 27.83
CA ARG A 267 6.15 0.97 26.84
C ARG A 267 6.74 2.12 26.03
N SER A 268 8.06 2.19 26.02
CA SER A 268 8.82 3.05 25.10
C SER A 268 9.18 2.23 23.87
N THR A 269 8.99 2.81 22.69
CA THR A 269 9.38 2.25 21.40
C THR A 269 10.35 3.21 20.72
N GLY A 270 11.46 2.69 20.19
CA GLY A 270 12.50 3.51 19.57
C GLY A 270 13.47 4.08 20.61
N GLU A 271 13.63 5.39 20.63
CA GLU A 271 14.52 6.07 21.56
C GLU A 271 13.88 6.20 22.95
N ARG A 272 14.72 6.22 24.00
CA ARG A 272 14.26 6.45 25.36
C ARG A 272 13.83 7.91 25.49
N VAL A 273 12.60 8.12 25.94
CA VAL A 273 12.07 9.44 26.25
C VAL A 273 12.02 9.57 27.77
N ASP A 274 12.79 10.50 28.33
CA ASP A 274 12.70 10.83 29.76
C ASP A 274 11.45 11.69 29.99
N THR A 275 10.49 11.15 30.73
CA THR A 275 9.23 11.86 31.01
C THR A 275 8.61 11.42 32.33
N GLU A 276 7.47 11.99 32.67
CA GLU A 276 6.71 11.64 33.87
C GLU A 276 5.34 11.09 33.50
N VAL A 277 4.95 10.02 34.20
CA VAL A 277 3.58 9.51 34.17
C VAL A 277 2.82 10.16 35.32
N VAL A 278 1.70 10.80 35.00
CA VAL A 278 0.84 11.45 35.99
C VAL A 278 -0.52 10.77 36.03
N CYS A 279 -0.90 10.26 37.19
CA CYS A 279 -2.24 9.76 37.46
C CYS A 279 -3.14 10.91 37.90
N ARG A 280 -4.29 11.11 37.24
CA ARG A 280 -5.30 12.11 37.62
C ARG A 280 -6.65 11.44 37.88
N ILE A 281 -7.27 11.79 39.00
CA ILE A 281 -8.63 11.37 39.37
C ILE A 281 -9.48 12.63 39.44
N ASP A 282 -10.59 12.68 38.69
CA ASP A 282 -11.47 13.85 38.56
C ASP A 282 -10.72 15.16 38.25
N GLY A 283 -9.70 15.06 37.40
CA GLY A 283 -8.87 16.19 36.97
C GLY A 283 -7.80 16.64 37.99
N LYS A 284 -7.74 16.06 39.19
CA LYS A 284 -6.71 16.35 40.20
C LYS A 284 -5.58 15.33 40.12
N ALA A 285 -4.33 15.80 40.19
CA ALA A 285 -3.17 14.92 40.23
C ALA A 285 -3.16 14.10 41.53
N ALA A 286 -3.20 12.78 41.40
CA ALA A 286 -3.18 11.83 42.51
C ALA A 286 -1.75 11.31 42.77
N GLU A 287 -0.98 11.04 41.71
CA GLU A 287 0.39 10.51 41.79
C GLU A 287 1.20 10.91 40.54
N HIS A 288 2.53 11.03 40.68
CA HIS A 288 3.46 11.24 39.57
C HIS A 288 4.67 10.32 39.72
N LYS A 289 5.16 9.77 38.60
CA LYS A 289 6.32 8.86 38.60
C LYS A 289 7.20 9.10 37.36
N PRO A 290 8.52 9.33 37.54
CA PRO A 290 9.45 9.48 36.42
C PRO A 290 9.73 8.13 35.75
N ILE A 291 9.95 8.14 34.43
CA ILE A 291 10.27 6.98 33.59
C ILE A 291 11.38 7.27 32.59
#